data_AF-A0A9E4ISU8-F1
#
_entry.id   AF-A0A9E4ISU8-F1
#
_cell.length_a   1.000
_cell.length_b   1.000
_cell.length_c   1.000
_cell.angle_alpha   90.00
_cell.angle_beta   90.00
_cell.angle_gamma   90.00
#
_symmetry.space_group_name_H-M   'P 1'
#
loop_
_entity.id
_entity.type
_entity.pdbx_description
1 polymer ?
#
loop_
_entity_poly.entity_id
_entity_poly.type
_entity_poly.pdbx_seq_one_letter_code
_entity_poly.pdbx_strand_id
1 'polypeptide(L)'
;MSAEPEHRSAADLAADAARGGAAHRLGVAHVAAANLAIPEYRRWSAATLTALFDDDDAGVRRRAASCFRHVQDEPLDIYGNLIEAFSASKAFGDDPTSILDTLEASREPLPGATCTVCEKFLDGFADEARDARSDRHADALTVATLAFRLCRQHEDDEWAKRALDLVDRLCLLRIGDARGALDEFER
;
A
#
# COMPACT_ATOMS: atom_id res chain seq x y z
N MET A 1 -35.61 37.17 -15.41
CA MET A 1 -34.79 36.34 -14.51
C MET A 1 -34.29 35.15 -15.33
N SER A 2 -33.11 35.27 -15.93
CA SER A 2 -32.42 34.11 -16.47
C SER A 2 -31.76 33.39 -15.31
N ALA A 3 -32.03 32.09 -15.16
CA ALA A 3 -31.31 31.26 -14.21
C ALA A 3 -29.82 31.25 -14.58
N GLU A 4 -28.95 31.57 -13.63
CA GLU A 4 -27.53 31.32 -13.77
C GLU A 4 -27.29 29.83 -14.01
N PRO A 5 -26.37 29.43 -14.91
CA PRO A 5 -26.10 28.02 -15.14
C PRO A 5 -25.51 27.42 -13.85
N GLU A 6 -26.10 26.31 -13.38
CA GLU A 6 -25.52 25.53 -12.28
C GLU A 6 -24.09 25.12 -12.64
N HIS A 7 -23.11 25.75 -11.99
CA HIS A 7 -21.71 25.41 -12.16
C HIS A 7 -21.46 24.04 -11.52
N ARG A 8 -21.24 23.03 -12.36
CA ARG A 8 -20.86 21.69 -11.91
C ARG A 8 -19.62 21.77 -11.02
N SER A 9 -19.64 21.05 -9.90
CA SER A 9 -18.48 21.01 -9.03
C SER A 9 -17.34 20.21 -9.67
N ALA A 10 -16.10 20.48 -9.25
CA ALA A 10 -14.95 19.68 -9.65
C ALA A 10 -15.13 18.19 -9.29
N ALA A 11 -15.84 17.89 -8.19
CA ALA A 11 -16.17 16.54 -7.78
C ALA A 11 -17.11 15.84 -8.78
N ASP A 12 -18.12 16.55 -9.29
CA ASP A 12 -19.05 16.00 -10.29
C ASP A 12 -18.33 15.67 -11.60
N LEU A 13 -17.41 16.55 -12.03
CA LEU A 13 -16.63 16.33 -13.24
C LEU A 13 -15.66 15.15 -13.08
N ALA A 14 -15.04 15.00 -11.91
CA ALA A 14 -14.17 13.86 -11.63
C ALA A 14 -14.96 12.54 -11.58
N ALA A 15 -16.19 12.55 -11.03
CA ALA A 15 -17.07 11.39 -11.02
C ALA A 15 -17.51 10.96 -12.43
N ASP A 16 -17.73 11.90 -13.35
CA ASP A 16 -17.99 11.58 -14.75
C ASP A 16 -16.76 11.02 -15.44
N ALA A 17 -15.59 11.64 -15.23
CA ALA A 17 -14.33 11.17 -15.80
C ALA A 17 -13.98 9.75 -15.31
N ALA A 18 -14.29 9.42 -14.06
CA ALA A 18 -14.12 8.08 -13.49
C ALA A 18 -15.01 7.01 -14.17
N ARG A 19 -16.09 7.42 -14.84
CA ARG A 19 -16.95 6.54 -15.65
C ARG A 19 -16.63 6.57 -17.15
N GLY A 20 -15.66 7.39 -17.54
CA GLY A 20 -15.20 7.51 -18.91
C GLY A 20 -14.27 6.36 -19.34
N GLY A 21 -13.71 6.50 -20.54
CA GLY A 21 -12.65 5.61 -21.03
C GLY A 21 -11.37 5.66 -20.18
N ALA A 22 -10.46 4.72 -20.41
CA ALA A 22 -9.25 4.54 -19.60
C ALA A 22 -8.42 5.83 -19.42
N ALA A 23 -8.30 6.67 -20.46
CA ALA A 23 -7.58 7.95 -20.37
C ALA A 23 -8.20 8.93 -19.35
N HIS A 24 -9.53 8.97 -19.23
CA HIS A 24 -10.21 9.81 -18.24
C HIS A 24 -10.00 9.28 -16.83
N ARG A 25 -10.15 7.96 -16.63
CA ARG A 25 -9.92 7.31 -15.34
C ARG A 25 -8.47 7.42 -14.89
N LEU A 26 -7.52 7.34 -15.82
CA LEU A 26 -6.11 7.60 -15.57
C LEU A 26 -5.90 9.04 -15.07
N GLY A 27 -6.52 10.03 -15.71
CA GLY A 27 -6.51 11.42 -15.25
C GLY A 27 -7.07 11.57 -13.83
N VAL A 28 -8.16 10.89 -13.51
CA VAL A 28 -8.74 10.85 -12.16
C VAL A 28 -7.76 10.23 -11.16
N ALA A 29 -7.13 9.09 -11.50
CA ALA A 29 -6.09 8.47 -10.68
C ALA A 29 -4.94 9.44 -10.40
N HIS A 30 -4.52 10.21 -11.41
CA HIS A 30 -3.48 11.22 -11.25
C HIS A 30 -3.84 12.27 -10.21
N VAL A 31 -5.06 12.82 -10.29
CA VAL A 31 -5.54 13.85 -9.37
C VAL A 31 -5.71 13.29 -7.97
N ALA A 32 -6.35 12.13 -7.82
CA ALA A 32 -6.58 11.52 -6.52
C ALA A 32 -5.26 11.16 -5.81
N ALA A 33 -4.30 10.56 -6.53
CA ALA A 33 -2.99 10.22 -5.96
C ALA A 33 -2.20 11.48 -5.51
N ALA A 34 -2.22 12.55 -6.30
CA ALA A 34 -1.50 13.78 -5.97
C ALA A 34 -2.10 14.55 -4.79
N ASN A 35 -3.39 14.35 -4.50
CA ASN A 35 -4.12 15.05 -3.44
C ASN A 35 -4.40 14.16 -2.22
N LEU A 36 -3.79 12.96 -2.12
CA LEU A 36 -4.07 12.03 -1.04
C LEU A 36 -3.63 12.56 0.34
N ALA A 37 -2.45 13.19 0.40
CA ALA A 37 -1.90 13.73 1.66
C ALA A 37 -2.69 14.94 2.18
N ILE A 38 -3.32 15.71 1.28
CA ILE A 38 -4.03 16.95 1.61
C ILE A 38 -5.32 16.63 2.38
N PRO A 39 -5.45 17.04 3.66
CA PRO A 39 -6.56 16.65 4.53
C PRO A 39 -7.95 16.94 3.94
N GLU A 40 -8.11 18.07 3.27
CA GLU A 40 -9.37 18.51 2.65
C GLU A 40 -9.84 17.57 1.54
N TYR A 41 -8.90 16.92 0.85
CA TYR A 41 -9.19 16.05 -0.31
C TYR A 41 -9.03 14.57 0.01
N ARG A 42 -8.35 14.21 1.11
CA ARG A 42 -8.02 12.85 1.51
C ARG A 42 -9.17 11.87 1.40
N ARG A 43 -10.36 12.24 1.92
CA ARG A 43 -11.54 11.36 1.89
C ARG A 43 -11.96 11.01 0.46
N TRP A 44 -12.02 12.02 -0.42
CA TRP A 44 -12.38 11.81 -1.82
C TRP A 44 -11.28 11.05 -2.56
N SER A 45 -10.02 11.41 -2.34
CA SER A 45 -8.85 10.76 -2.92
C SER A 45 -8.79 9.29 -2.56
N ALA A 46 -8.90 8.94 -1.28
CA ALA A 46 -8.88 7.57 -0.79
C ALA A 46 -10.01 6.74 -1.40
N ALA A 47 -11.26 7.23 -1.36
CA ALA A 47 -12.40 6.52 -1.94
C ALA A 47 -12.24 6.27 -3.45
N THR A 48 -11.71 7.26 -4.17
CA THR A 48 -11.45 7.17 -5.60
C THR A 48 -10.34 6.16 -5.90
N LEU A 49 -9.23 6.22 -5.17
CA LEU A 49 -8.10 5.30 -5.35
C LEU A 49 -8.48 3.86 -5.03
N THR A 50 -9.25 3.63 -3.96
CA THR A 50 -9.80 2.31 -3.62
C THR A 50 -10.56 1.69 -4.78
N ALA A 51 -11.41 2.46 -5.47
CA ALA A 51 -12.13 1.96 -6.63
C ALA A 51 -11.21 1.66 -7.84
N LEU A 52 -10.15 2.46 -8.01
CA LEU A 52 -9.23 2.35 -9.15
C LEU A 52 -8.14 1.29 -8.96
N PHE A 53 -7.94 0.75 -7.76
CA PHE A 53 -7.01 -0.36 -7.54
C PHE A 53 -7.45 -1.66 -8.24
N ASP A 54 -8.74 -1.81 -8.54
CA ASP A 54 -9.28 -2.97 -9.27
C ASP A 54 -9.70 -2.67 -10.71
N ASP A 55 -9.30 -1.50 -11.24
CA ASP A 55 -9.62 -1.06 -12.59
C ASP A 55 -9.18 -2.10 -13.64
N ASP A 56 -9.97 -2.24 -14.70
CA ASP A 56 -9.68 -3.18 -15.78
C ASP A 56 -8.41 -2.81 -16.55
N ASP A 57 -8.05 -1.51 -16.59
CA ASP A 57 -6.84 -1.03 -17.23
C ASP A 57 -5.64 -1.05 -16.27
N ALA A 58 -4.59 -1.79 -16.64
CA ALA A 58 -3.38 -1.92 -15.82
C ALA A 58 -2.64 -0.58 -15.62
N GLY A 59 -2.71 0.33 -16.59
CA GLY A 59 -2.12 1.66 -16.48
C GLY A 59 -2.83 2.51 -15.41
N VAL A 60 -4.16 2.41 -15.34
CA VAL A 60 -4.96 3.05 -14.29
C VAL A 60 -4.62 2.48 -12.91
N ARG A 61 -4.59 1.14 -12.77
CA ARG A 61 -4.20 0.47 -11.52
C ARG A 61 -2.82 0.91 -11.03
N ARG A 62 -1.82 0.88 -11.92
CA ARG A 62 -0.45 1.31 -11.61
C ARG A 62 -0.39 2.76 -11.16
N ARG A 63 -1.15 3.65 -11.81
CA ARG A 63 -1.20 5.05 -11.40
C ARG A 63 -1.89 5.22 -10.05
N ALA A 64 -2.98 4.50 -9.78
CA ALA A 64 -3.62 4.53 -8.47
C ALA A 64 -2.65 4.04 -7.38
N ALA A 65 -1.99 2.90 -7.59
CA ALA A 65 -1.02 2.31 -6.65
C ALA A 65 0.11 3.28 -6.26
N SER A 66 0.55 4.13 -7.19
CA SER A 66 1.59 5.12 -6.92
C SER A 66 1.23 6.22 -5.92
N CYS A 67 -0.01 6.25 -5.41
CA CYS A 67 -0.44 7.20 -4.39
C CYS A 67 0.40 7.12 -3.11
N PHE A 68 0.92 5.95 -2.74
CA PHE A 68 1.67 5.77 -1.49
C PHE A 68 2.96 6.60 -1.43
N ARG A 69 3.59 6.86 -2.59
CA ARG A 69 4.77 7.74 -2.69
C ARG A 69 4.50 9.18 -2.24
N HIS A 70 3.23 9.60 -2.19
CA HIS A 70 2.82 10.93 -1.76
C HIS A 70 2.53 11.03 -0.26
N VAL A 71 2.58 9.92 0.50
CA VAL A 71 2.24 9.90 1.94
C VAL A 71 3.38 9.37 2.82
N GLN A 72 4.60 9.27 2.29
CA GLN A 72 5.78 8.73 3.02
C GLN A 72 6.10 9.50 4.31
N ASP A 73 5.82 10.80 4.34
CA ASP A 73 6.08 11.70 5.48
C ASP A 73 4.86 11.89 6.38
N GLU A 74 3.75 11.22 6.09
CA GLU A 74 2.52 11.30 6.87
C GLU A 74 2.44 10.13 7.87
N PRO A 75 1.71 10.28 8.99
CA PRO A 75 1.30 9.15 9.80
C PRO A 75 0.56 8.13 8.93
N LEU A 76 0.98 6.86 8.93
CA LEU A 76 0.40 5.87 8.03
C LEU A 76 -0.88 5.20 8.60
N ASP A 77 -1.16 5.38 9.89
CA ASP A 77 -2.36 4.90 10.58
C ASP A 77 -3.65 5.47 9.98
N ILE A 78 -3.66 6.75 9.63
CA ILE A 78 -4.79 7.42 8.97
C ILE A 78 -5.12 6.85 7.59
N TYR A 79 -4.21 6.09 6.97
CA TYR A 79 -4.40 5.43 5.68
C TYR A 79 -4.68 3.92 5.80
N GLY A 80 -4.84 3.37 7.01
CA GLY A 80 -5.01 1.93 7.25
C GLY A 80 -6.03 1.25 6.33
N ASN A 81 -7.25 1.81 6.22
CA ASN A 81 -8.29 1.29 5.33
C ASN A 81 -7.89 1.29 3.85
N LEU A 82 -7.13 2.30 3.41
CA LEU A 82 -6.65 2.39 2.03
C LEU A 82 -5.57 1.34 1.75
N ILE A 83 -4.67 1.13 2.72
CA ILE A 83 -3.61 0.11 2.67
C ILE A 83 -4.23 -1.28 2.60
N GLU A 84 -5.23 -1.56 3.44
CA GLU A 84 -5.97 -2.82 3.41
C GLU A 84 -6.68 -3.04 2.07
N ALA A 85 -7.39 -2.03 1.57
CA ALA A 85 -8.05 -2.10 0.28
C ALA A 85 -7.06 -2.37 -0.87
N PHE A 86 -5.90 -1.70 -0.85
CA PHE A 86 -4.84 -1.95 -1.81
C PHE A 86 -4.34 -3.40 -1.73
N SER A 87 -4.03 -3.91 -0.54
CA SER A 87 -3.52 -5.27 -0.33
C SER A 87 -4.45 -6.39 -0.83
N ALA A 88 -5.74 -6.10 -0.96
CA ALA A 88 -6.76 -7.01 -1.47
C ALA A 88 -7.04 -6.88 -2.98
N SER A 89 -6.41 -5.90 -3.65
CA SER A 89 -6.73 -5.51 -5.03
C SER A 89 -5.86 -6.19 -6.10
N LYS A 90 -6.30 -6.10 -7.36
CA LYS A 90 -5.49 -6.45 -8.54
C LYS A 90 -4.19 -5.63 -8.62
N ALA A 91 -4.22 -4.35 -8.23
CA ALA A 91 -3.04 -3.50 -8.30
C ALA A 91 -1.91 -3.99 -7.39
N PHE A 92 -2.23 -4.57 -6.23
CA PHE A 92 -1.22 -5.22 -5.38
C PHE A 92 -0.68 -6.50 -6.02
N GLY A 93 -1.53 -7.27 -6.69
CA GLY A 93 -1.09 -8.44 -7.48
C GLY A 93 -0.15 -8.07 -8.62
N ASP A 94 -0.33 -6.90 -9.24
CA ASP A 94 0.58 -6.40 -10.26
C ASP A 94 1.91 -5.93 -9.66
N ASP A 95 1.87 -5.13 -8.59
CA ASP A 95 3.06 -4.53 -7.98
C ASP A 95 2.88 -4.04 -6.52
N PRO A 96 3.31 -4.81 -5.51
CA PRO A 96 3.36 -4.38 -4.11
C PRO A 96 4.46 -3.36 -3.79
N THR A 97 5.48 -3.15 -4.64
CA THR A 97 6.69 -2.39 -4.27
C THR A 97 6.37 -0.99 -3.75
N SER A 98 5.40 -0.29 -4.35
CA SER A 98 5.10 1.09 -3.93
C SER A 98 4.60 1.22 -2.49
N ILE A 99 3.86 0.24 -1.94
CA ILE A 99 3.45 0.27 -0.53
C ILE A 99 4.58 -0.18 0.38
N LEU A 100 5.35 -1.21 -0.05
CA LEU A 100 6.48 -1.73 0.72
C LEU A 100 7.55 -0.65 0.94
N ASP A 101 7.95 0.06 -0.12
CA ASP A 101 8.89 1.18 -0.04
C ASP A 101 8.39 2.28 0.92
N THR A 102 7.10 2.58 0.87
CA THR A 102 6.49 3.64 1.71
C THR A 102 6.48 3.23 3.19
N LEU A 103 6.16 1.97 3.48
CA LEU A 103 6.19 1.43 4.83
C LEU A 103 7.63 1.35 5.38
N GLU A 104 8.58 0.92 4.56
CA GLU A 104 10.00 0.82 4.95
C GLU A 104 10.59 2.20 5.26
N ALA A 105 10.30 3.19 4.42
CA ALA A 105 10.78 4.56 4.59
C ALA A 105 10.14 5.31 5.77
N SER A 106 8.99 4.84 6.27
CA SER A 106 8.27 5.50 7.36
C SER A 106 9.11 5.59 8.62
N ARG A 107 9.15 6.76 9.25
CA ARG A 107 9.82 6.98 10.55
C ARG A 107 8.89 6.86 11.74
N GLU A 108 7.58 6.87 11.49
CA GLU A 108 6.53 6.75 12.50
C GLU A 108 6.24 5.28 12.84
N PRO A 109 5.49 4.99 13.92
CA PRO A 109 4.97 3.65 14.16
C PRO A 109 4.20 3.12 12.94
N LEU A 110 4.45 1.86 12.58
CA LEU A 110 3.78 1.25 11.44
C LEU A 110 2.33 0.91 11.84
N PRO A 111 1.36 1.08 10.93
CA PRO A 111 -0.01 0.68 11.22
C PRO A 111 -0.12 -0.84 11.26
N GLY A 112 -1.05 -1.37 12.06
CA GLY A 112 -1.32 -2.82 12.10
C GLY A 112 -1.69 -3.42 10.73
N ALA A 113 -2.26 -2.61 9.83
CA ALA A 113 -2.50 -2.97 8.43
C ALA A 113 -1.24 -3.43 7.66
N THR A 114 -0.04 -3.05 8.12
CA THR A 114 1.24 -3.54 7.60
C THR A 114 1.35 -5.07 7.75
N CYS A 115 0.81 -5.67 8.82
CA CYS A 115 0.76 -7.12 8.95
C CYS A 115 -0.01 -7.75 7.78
N THR A 116 -1.15 -7.17 7.41
CA THR A 116 -1.96 -7.63 6.27
C THR A 116 -1.18 -7.54 4.96
N VAL A 117 -0.43 -6.44 4.74
CA VAL A 117 0.42 -6.28 3.55
C VAL A 117 1.48 -7.38 3.47
N CYS A 118 2.20 -7.63 4.57
CA CYS A 118 3.23 -8.66 4.63
C CYS A 118 2.64 -10.06 4.41
N GLU A 119 1.51 -10.37 5.04
CA GLU A 119 0.81 -11.66 4.89
C GLU A 119 0.41 -11.88 3.43
N LYS A 120 -0.22 -10.87 2.79
CA LYS A 120 -0.62 -10.92 1.38
C LYS A 120 0.56 -11.08 0.45
N PHE A 121 1.68 -10.41 0.75
CA PHE A 121 2.90 -10.57 -0.02
C PHE A 121 3.40 -12.02 0.03
N LEU A 122 3.52 -12.59 1.23
CA LEU A 122 3.99 -13.96 1.40
C LEU A 122 3.01 -14.99 0.83
N ASP A 123 1.70 -14.72 0.82
CA ASP A 123 0.71 -15.60 0.19
C ASP A 123 0.78 -15.57 -1.35
N GLY A 124 1.01 -14.39 -1.93
CA GLY A 124 0.97 -14.18 -3.38
C GLY A 124 2.30 -14.38 -4.11
N PHE A 125 3.42 -14.09 -3.45
CA PHE A 125 4.73 -13.95 -4.09
C PHE A 125 5.84 -14.82 -3.47
N ALA A 126 5.52 -15.78 -2.58
CA ALA A 126 6.55 -16.57 -1.88
C ALA A 126 7.57 -17.27 -2.79
N ASP A 127 7.14 -17.81 -3.94
CA ASP A 127 8.04 -18.51 -4.85
C ASP A 127 9.00 -17.53 -5.56
N GLU A 128 8.46 -16.39 -6.01
CA GLU A 128 9.24 -15.32 -6.63
C GLU A 128 10.18 -14.64 -5.63
N ALA A 129 9.74 -14.46 -4.38
CA ALA A 129 10.52 -13.90 -3.28
C ALA A 129 11.76 -14.74 -2.93
N ARG A 130 11.70 -16.06 -3.15
CA ARG A 130 12.83 -16.99 -2.93
C ARG A 130 13.82 -17.01 -4.09
N ASP A 131 13.42 -16.59 -5.28
CA ASP A 131 14.32 -16.50 -6.42
C ASP A 131 15.11 -15.19 -6.36
N ALA A 132 16.40 -15.27 -6.03
CA ALA A 132 17.30 -14.12 -5.96
C ALA A 132 17.46 -13.35 -7.28
N ARG A 133 16.94 -13.87 -8.40
CA ARG A 133 16.93 -13.19 -9.70
C ARG A 133 15.63 -12.41 -9.96
N SER A 134 14.63 -12.58 -9.11
CA SER A 134 13.35 -11.90 -9.19
C SER A 134 13.45 -10.51 -8.58
N ASP A 135 12.76 -9.53 -9.18
CA ASP A 135 12.55 -8.22 -8.57
C ASP A 135 11.84 -8.35 -7.20
N ARG A 136 11.04 -9.41 -7.01
CA ARG A 136 10.37 -9.72 -5.74
C ARG A 136 11.30 -10.16 -4.61
N HIS A 137 12.55 -10.50 -4.91
CA HIS A 137 13.50 -10.81 -3.86
C HIS A 137 13.80 -9.59 -2.99
N ALA A 138 13.94 -8.40 -3.61
CA ALA A 138 14.13 -7.15 -2.87
C ALA A 138 12.92 -6.82 -1.99
N ASP A 139 11.71 -6.92 -2.55
CA ASP A 139 10.45 -6.75 -1.80
C ASP A 139 10.39 -7.70 -0.59
N ALA A 140 10.90 -8.94 -0.73
CA ALA A 140 10.90 -9.92 0.33
C ALA A 140 11.86 -9.57 1.48
N LEU A 141 12.99 -8.92 1.18
CA LEU A 141 13.88 -8.37 2.21
C LEU A 141 13.20 -7.21 2.94
N THR A 142 12.51 -6.33 2.21
CA THR A 142 11.70 -5.26 2.82
C THR A 142 10.61 -5.84 3.73
N VAL A 143 9.89 -6.89 3.30
CA VAL A 143 8.90 -7.58 4.14
C VAL A 143 9.52 -8.16 5.41
N ALA A 144 10.74 -8.71 5.34
CA ALA A 144 11.45 -9.18 6.52
C ALA A 144 11.74 -8.03 7.50
N THR A 145 12.27 -6.90 7.01
CA THR A 145 12.50 -5.69 7.80
C THR A 145 11.22 -5.21 8.49
N LEU A 146 10.10 -5.17 7.75
CA LEU A 146 8.81 -4.75 8.27
C LEU A 146 8.28 -5.71 9.35
N ALA A 147 8.33 -7.02 9.13
CA ALA A 147 7.86 -8.02 10.10
C ALA A 147 8.60 -7.93 11.44
N PHE A 148 9.91 -7.75 11.39
CA PHE A 148 10.75 -7.58 12.56
C PHE A 148 10.47 -6.27 13.31
N ARG A 149 10.27 -5.17 12.57
CA ARG A 149 9.87 -3.89 13.15
C ARG A 149 8.50 -3.97 13.81
N LEU A 150 7.52 -4.63 13.18
CA LEU A 150 6.19 -4.86 13.73
C LEU A 150 6.25 -5.68 15.03
N CYS A 151 7.04 -6.75 15.08
CA CYS A 151 7.21 -7.55 16.31
C CYS A 151 7.65 -6.70 17.49
N ARG A 152 8.58 -5.76 17.27
CA ARG A 152 9.07 -4.86 18.31
C ARG A 152 8.05 -3.79 18.70
N GLN A 153 7.26 -3.30 17.75
CA GLN A 153 6.26 -2.25 18.00
C GLN A 153 5.02 -2.79 18.73
N HIS A 154 4.67 -4.04 18.46
CA HIS A 154 3.40 -4.66 18.86
C HIS A 154 3.58 -5.78 19.88
N GLU A 155 4.66 -5.79 20.68
CA GLU A 155 4.98 -6.90 21.60
C GLU A 155 3.82 -7.22 22.58
N ASP A 156 3.07 -6.21 23.01
CA ASP A 156 2.03 -6.30 24.04
C ASP A 156 0.61 -5.91 23.55
N ASP A 157 0.35 -5.94 22.23
CA ASP A 157 -0.97 -5.58 21.70
C ASP A 157 -1.60 -6.65 20.80
N GLU A 158 -2.75 -6.32 20.20
CA GLU A 158 -3.55 -7.23 19.38
C GLU A 158 -2.81 -7.75 18.13
N TRP A 159 -1.73 -7.07 17.69
CA TRP A 159 -0.95 -7.42 16.52
C TRP A 159 0.25 -8.30 16.83
N ALA A 160 0.62 -8.46 18.11
CA ALA A 160 1.78 -9.25 18.58
C ALA A 160 1.88 -10.61 17.91
N LYS A 161 0.77 -11.36 17.93
CA LYS A 161 0.71 -12.70 17.38
C LYS A 161 0.91 -12.72 15.87
N ARG A 162 0.28 -11.79 15.14
CA ARG A 162 0.40 -11.73 13.67
C ARG A 162 1.82 -11.35 13.25
N ALA A 163 2.45 -10.43 13.97
CA ALA A 163 3.83 -10.05 13.73
C ALA A 163 4.78 -11.24 13.96
N LEU A 164 4.60 -12.00 15.04
CA LEU A 164 5.39 -13.19 15.31
C LEU A 164 5.17 -14.28 14.26
N ASP A 165 3.91 -14.53 13.88
CA ASP A 165 3.56 -15.48 12.82
C ASP A 165 4.23 -15.11 11.48
N LEU A 166 4.41 -13.81 11.18
CA LEU A 166 5.14 -13.35 10.00
C LEU A 166 6.64 -13.71 10.06
N VAL A 167 7.29 -13.48 11.21
CA VAL A 167 8.70 -13.84 11.40
C VAL A 167 8.89 -15.36 11.28
N ASP A 168 8.00 -16.15 11.87
CA ASP A 168 8.03 -17.61 11.76
C ASP A 168 7.90 -18.07 10.30
N ARG A 169 6.97 -17.45 9.55
CA ARG A 169 6.81 -17.73 8.11
C ARG A 169 8.06 -17.40 7.32
N LEU A 170 8.70 -16.26 7.56
CA LEU A 170 9.94 -15.87 6.87
C LEU A 170 11.07 -16.88 7.12
N CYS A 171 11.23 -17.33 8.38
CA CYS A 171 12.16 -18.39 8.75
C CYS A 171 11.90 -19.70 8.01
N LEU A 172 10.64 -20.13 7.93
CA LEU A 172 10.25 -21.35 7.19
C LEU A 172 10.48 -21.20 5.68
N LEU A 173 10.24 -20.00 5.14
CA LEU A 173 10.43 -19.72 3.72
C LEU A 173 11.90 -19.52 3.33
N ARG A 174 12.81 -19.36 4.31
CA ARG A 174 14.23 -18.99 4.15
C ARG A 174 14.40 -17.67 3.39
N ILE A 175 13.50 -16.73 3.67
CA ILE A 175 13.50 -15.38 3.10
C ILE A 175 14.16 -14.44 4.11
N GLY A 176 15.14 -13.66 3.64
CA GLY A 176 16.00 -12.84 4.48
C GLY A 176 17.08 -13.66 5.19
N ASP A 177 18.21 -13.01 5.50
CA ASP A 177 19.16 -13.61 6.42
C ASP A 177 18.59 -13.49 7.84
N ALA A 178 17.86 -14.51 8.27
CA ALA A 178 17.37 -14.61 9.63
C ALA A 178 18.52 -14.39 10.63
N ARG A 179 19.76 -14.78 10.30
CA ARG A 179 20.93 -14.52 11.17
C ARG A 179 21.35 -13.06 11.20
N GLY A 180 21.42 -12.37 10.06
CA GLY A 180 21.79 -10.95 10.01
C GLY A 180 20.81 -10.05 10.77
N ALA A 181 19.51 -10.34 10.66
CA ALA A 181 18.49 -9.66 11.45
C ALA A 181 18.60 -10.04 12.94
N LEU A 182 18.72 -11.34 13.27
CA LEU A 182 18.90 -11.83 14.66
C LEU A 182 20.15 -11.27 15.34
N ASP A 183 21.25 -11.07 14.62
CA ASP A 183 22.48 -10.48 15.16
C ASP A 183 22.32 -8.98 15.48
N GLU A 184 21.38 -8.28 14.81
CA GLU A 184 20.92 -6.95 15.20
C GLU A 184 19.90 -6.98 16.37
N PHE A 185 19.19 -8.11 16.57
CA PHE A 185 18.28 -8.32 17.71
C PHE A 185 19.00 -8.57 19.04
N GLU A 186 20.20 -9.16 19.02
CA GLU A 186 20.97 -9.51 20.23
C GLU A 186 21.90 -8.40 20.75
N ARG A 187 21.91 -7.22 20.11
CA ARG A 187 22.70 -6.04 20.54
C ARG A 187 21.84 -4.97 21.19
#